data_AF-A0A178D8H2-F1
#
_entry.id   AF-A0A178D8H2-F1
#
_cell.length_a   1.000
_cell.length_b   1.000
_cell.length_c   1.000
_cell.angle_alpha   90.00
_cell.angle_beta   90.00
_cell.angle_gamma   90.00
#
_symmetry.space_group_name_H-M   'P 1'
#
loop_
_entity.id
_entity.type
_entity.pdbx_description
1 polymer ?
#
loop_
_entity_poly.entity_id
_entity_poly.type
_entity_poly.pdbx_seq_one_letter_code
_entity_poly.pdbx_strand_id
1 'polypeptide(L)'
;MGISMFGPPAPIDPSYEPSVSITSIPASAPIEEILGILERDGGVILTGFATAEDMAAVDRDVEAHRAQTRSTEKSALHIIPKETLAIPGLVGKSPTMAKICSESPVLEELRTSILQEKFKVIREEIVEENTIDPLLSISITFYIGHGAPRQRLHRDDNVHGIRHGGEAFDLKKASQFGCLIAGSRTTRQNGATMFVPGSHKWDDARRPRTDEVCFAEMEPGSALIFLASCYHGGGHNSVPGEVRKVHGLFFIRGNMRTEENQFLAVPRSKVLTMNDKMLSLLGYKKPTTVLGVVDNEDPSLDLHESLDPHEEGSETRRVRKRGGFGKVIVCRYQIEHLFSLSLSPSLDIERKDEGNPEDQTPDTDRACFALPPSMLPNHQSTFFYRALKAQGVDRRTLPYRGWCQPYLNCFGLVFVTIIVVLQGYTVFLPGSWDIGTFFTYYTMLLYIGWKVIKRTKVVQPHLADLVWDKPVIDAYKRSIDPPLGHWEDIWVSVLDTLKIRSKKLTEGADV
;
A
#
# COMPACT_ATOMS: atom_id res chain seq x y z
N MET A 1 15.76 1.36 22.15
CA MET A 1 17.03 1.48 21.38
C MET A 1 16.96 0.48 20.24
N GLY A 2 16.91 0.96 18.98
CA GLY A 2 16.70 0.08 17.81
C GLY A 2 17.98 -0.65 17.37
N ILE A 3 17.80 -1.72 16.59
CA ILE A 3 18.87 -2.57 16.02
C ILE A 3 19.92 -1.75 15.25
N SER A 4 19.59 -0.54 14.78
CA SER A 4 20.49 0.34 14.00
C SER A 4 21.77 0.78 14.73
N MET A 5 21.86 0.63 16.06
CA MET A 5 23.11 0.93 16.79
C MET A 5 24.19 -0.14 16.64
N PHE A 6 23.80 -1.37 16.28
CA PHE A 6 24.76 -2.43 16.01
C PHE A 6 24.87 -2.56 14.49
N GLY A 7 26.05 -2.28 13.94
CA GLY A 7 26.33 -2.47 12.52
C GLY A 7 25.98 -3.88 12.02
N PRO A 8 26.02 -4.11 10.69
CA PRO A 8 25.72 -5.42 10.12
C PRO A 8 26.60 -6.50 10.76
N PRO A 9 26.06 -7.69 11.04
CA PRO A 9 26.85 -8.77 11.62
C PRO A 9 27.93 -9.26 10.63
N ALA A 10 29.07 -9.72 11.17
CA ALA A 10 30.14 -10.29 10.36
C ALA A 10 29.65 -11.53 9.58
N PRO A 11 30.16 -11.78 8.35
CA PRO A 11 29.87 -13.00 7.61
C PRO A 11 30.19 -14.27 8.42
N ILE A 12 29.50 -15.38 8.12
CA ILE A 12 29.89 -16.70 8.64
C ILE A 12 31.17 -17.11 7.90
N ASP A 13 32.15 -17.64 8.64
CA ASP A 13 33.44 -18.07 8.09
C ASP A 13 33.23 -18.98 6.87
N PRO A 14 33.81 -18.67 5.69
CA PRO A 14 33.70 -19.52 4.51
C PRO A 14 34.11 -20.98 4.72
N SER A 15 35.02 -21.27 5.66
CA SER A 15 35.46 -22.65 5.98
C SER A 15 34.49 -23.42 6.87
N TYR A 16 33.47 -22.78 7.45
CA TYR A 16 32.46 -23.46 8.26
C TYR A 16 31.70 -24.48 7.42
N GLU A 17 31.58 -25.71 7.88
CA GLU A 17 30.75 -26.74 7.23
C GLU A 17 29.53 -27.03 8.12
N PRO A 18 28.29 -26.82 7.62
CA PRO A 18 27.09 -27.12 8.39
C PRO A 18 27.04 -28.60 8.80
N SER A 19 26.83 -28.86 10.09
CA SER A 19 26.62 -30.23 10.60
C SER A 19 25.20 -30.75 10.38
N VAL A 20 24.30 -29.89 9.90
CA VAL A 20 22.89 -30.16 9.63
C VAL A 20 22.51 -29.57 8.27
N SER A 21 21.44 -30.10 7.67
CA SER A 21 20.90 -29.62 6.40
C SER A 21 19.38 -29.52 6.48
N ILE A 22 18.78 -28.77 5.55
CA ILE A 22 17.34 -28.74 5.37
C ILE A 22 16.96 -29.96 4.53
N THR A 23 15.94 -30.70 4.96
CA THR A 23 15.43 -31.83 4.19
C THR A 23 14.83 -31.34 2.88
N SER A 24 15.16 -32.00 1.77
CA SER A 24 14.66 -31.69 0.43
C SER A 24 13.83 -32.86 -0.12
N ILE A 25 12.60 -32.59 -0.53
CA ILE A 25 11.67 -33.56 -1.12
C ILE A 25 10.90 -32.96 -2.31
N PRO A 26 10.34 -33.76 -3.23
CA PRO A 26 9.48 -33.25 -4.29
C PRO A 26 8.26 -32.50 -3.75
N ALA A 27 7.85 -31.42 -4.43
CA ALA A 27 6.62 -30.70 -4.08
C ALA A 27 5.34 -31.55 -4.20
N SER A 28 5.43 -32.69 -4.90
CA SER A 28 4.35 -33.69 -5.03
C SER A 28 4.36 -34.77 -3.95
N ALA A 29 5.25 -34.68 -2.95
CA ALA A 29 5.28 -35.62 -1.84
C ALA A 29 3.97 -35.53 -1.02
N PRO A 30 3.56 -36.63 -0.34
CA PRO A 30 2.37 -36.62 0.51
C PRO A 30 2.43 -35.52 1.57
N ILE A 31 1.29 -34.86 1.82
CA ILE A 31 1.24 -33.75 2.78
C ILE A 31 1.66 -34.17 4.19
N GLU A 32 1.36 -35.41 4.61
CA GLU A 32 1.74 -35.92 5.92
C GLU A 32 3.27 -36.01 6.08
N GLU A 33 3.99 -36.30 5.00
CA GLU A 33 5.46 -36.31 5.00
C GLU A 33 6.01 -34.89 5.14
N ILE A 34 5.45 -33.94 4.39
CA ILE A 34 5.82 -32.52 4.45
C ILE A 34 5.56 -31.96 5.86
N LEU A 35 4.38 -32.22 6.42
CA LEU A 35 4.00 -31.79 7.77
C LEU A 35 4.88 -32.44 8.84
N GLY A 36 5.21 -33.74 8.68
CA GLY A 36 6.13 -34.43 9.59
C GLY A 36 7.52 -33.82 9.61
N ILE A 37 8.05 -33.39 8.46
CA ILE A 37 9.33 -32.67 8.37
C ILE A 37 9.22 -31.28 9.00
N LEU A 38 8.15 -30.53 8.72
CA LEU A 38 7.93 -29.22 9.33
C LEU A 38 7.81 -29.31 10.86
N GLU A 39 7.13 -30.33 11.37
CA GLU A 39 7.02 -30.55 12.81
C GLU A 39 8.38 -30.95 13.42
N ARG A 40 9.18 -31.77 12.72
CA ARG A 40 10.51 -32.19 13.16
C ARG A 40 11.52 -31.04 13.14
N ASP A 41 11.67 -30.39 11.99
CA ASP A 41 12.79 -29.51 11.62
C ASP A 41 12.38 -28.04 11.52
N GLY A 42 11.09 -27.74 11.36
CA GLY A 42 10.58 -26.39 11.20
C GLY A 42 10.71 -25.82 9.79
N GLY A 43 11.35 -26.54 8.87
CA GLY A 43 11.50 -26.14 7.47
C GLY A 43 11.81 -27.32 6.55
N VAL A 44 11.42 -27.19 5.28
CA VAL A 44 11.59 -28.19 4.22
C VAL A 44 11.78 -27.50 2.87
N ILE A 45 12.66 -28.03 2.02
CA ILE A 45 12.81 -27.59 0.63
C ILE A 45 11.94 -28.48 -0.25
N LEU A 46 11.02 -27.87 -0.97
CA LEU A 46 10.18 -28.50 -1.99
C LEU A 46 10.80 -28.29 -3.37
N THR A 47 11.32 -29.36 -3.96
CA THR A 47 11.90 -29.33 -5.31
C THR A 47 10.80 -29.44 -6.37
N GLY A 48 10.98 -28.75 -7.50
CA GLY A 48 9.97 -28.76 -8.58
C GLY A 48 8.67 -28.07 -8.17
N PHE A 49 8.73 -27.09 -7.28
CA PHE A 49 7.57 -26.37 -6.75
C PHE A 49 6.92 -25.44 -7.80
N ALA A 50 7.73 -24.74 -8.59
CA ALA A 50 7.30 -23.93 -9.70
C ALA A 50 8.09 -24.27 -10.97
N THR A 51 7.46 -24.13 -12.14
CA THR A 51 8.10 -24.47 -13.41
C THR A 51 9.11 -23.39 -13.84
N ALA A 52 10.03 -23.74 -14.73
CA ALA A 52 10.95 -22.77 -15.32
C ALA A 52 10.20 -21.67 -16.11
N GLU A 53 9.08 -22.01 -16.73
CA GLU A 53 8.21 -21.06 -17.43
C GLU A 53 7.58 -20.07 -16.45
N ASP A 54 7.06 -20.56 -15.33
CA ASP A 54 6.49 -19.71 -14.27
C ASP A 54 7.55 -18.74 -13.74
N MET A 55 8.75 -19.24 -13.44
CA MET A 55 9.85 -18.41 -12.94
C MET A 55 10.28 -17.36 -13.95
N ALA A 56 10.33 -17.72 -15.24
CA ALA A 56 10.63 -16.75 -16.30
C ALA A 56 9.52 -15.69 -16.44
N ALA A 57 8.25 -16.05 -16.23
CA ALA A 57 7.14 -15.09 -16.26
C ALA A 57 7.19 -14.13 -15.07
N VAL A 58 7.36 -14.66 -13.86
CA VAL A 58 7.51 -13.85 -12.64
C VAL A 58 8.70 -12.90 -12.78
N ASP A 59 9.83 -13.36 -13.31
CA ASP A 59 11.00 -12.51 -13.50
C ASP A 59 10.71 -11.33 -14.43
N ARG A 60 10.05 -11.56 -15.57
CA ARG A 60 9.66 -10.50 -16.50
C ARG A 60 8.74 -9.47 -15.85
N ASP A 61 7.73 -9.93 -15.11
CA ASP A 61 6.76 -9.07 -14.45
C ASP A 61 7.43 -8.19 -13.38
N VAL A 62 8.31 -8.79 -12.58
CA VAL A 62 8.95 -8.12 -11.44
C VAL A 62 10.07 -7.18 -11.89
N GLU A 63 10.83 -7.53 -12.92
CA GLU A 63 11.93 -6.69 -13.42
C GLU A 63 11.43 -5.32 -13.91
N ALA A 64 10.22 -5.26 -14.48
CA ALA A 64 9.58 -4.00 -14.88
C ALA A 64 9.36 -3.03 -13.70
N HIS A 65 9.21 -3.56 -12.48
CA HIS A 65 9.03 -2.76 -11.27
C HIS A 65 10.34 -2.42 -10.57
N ARG A 66 11.45 -3.06 -10.93
CA ARG A 66 12.74 -2.90 -10.28
C ARG A 66 13.25 -1.46 -10.33
N ALA A 67 13.16 -0.82 -11.50
CA ALA A 67 13.65 0.55 -11.71
C ALA A 67 12.94 1.61 -10.86
N GLN A 68 11.68 1.35 -10.49
CA GLN A 68 10.84 2.28 -9.71
C GLN A 68 10.88 1.98 -8.21
N THR A 69 11.53 0.88 -7.81
CA THR A 69 11.56 0.45 -6.42
C THR A 69 12.57 1.30 -5.65
N ARG A 70 12.10 1.86 -4.53
CA ARG A 70 12.94 2.66 -3.64
C ARG A 70 13.95 1.78 -2.91
N SER A 71 15.10 2.35 -2.57
CA SER A 71 16.05 1.73 -1.67
C SER A 71 15.37 1.29 -0.37
N THR A 72 15.81 0.17 0.17
CA THR A 72 15.40 -0.33 1.50
C THR A 72 16.05 0.45 2.63
N GLU A 73 17.02 1.32 2.33
CA GLU A 73 17.62 2.25 3.28
C GLU A 73 16.55 3.18 3.89
N LYS A 74 16.36 3.09 5.20
CA LYS A 74 15.29 3.79 5.97
C LYS A 74 13.87 3.36 5.62
N SER A 75 13.69 2.19 5.02
CA SER A 75 12.36 1.60 4.83
C SER A 75 11.79 1.06 6.15
N ALA A 76 10.49 0.72 6.16
CA ALA A 76 9.86 0.05 7.29
C ALA A 76 10.44 -1.35 7.55
N LEU A 77 11.04 -1.98 6.53
CA LEU A 77 11.72 -3.28 6.61
C LEU A 77 13.16 -3.09 7.09
N HIS A 78 13.32 -2.61 8.32
CA HIS A 78 14.61 -2.23 8.92
C HIS A 78 15.66 -3.36 9.03
N ILE A 79 15.25 -4.62 8.90
CA ILE A 79 16.14 -5.79 8.88
C ILE A 79 16.74 -6.05 7.49
N ILE A 80 16.22 -5.43 6.44
CA ILE A 80 16.67 -5.60 5.06
C ILE A 80 17.81 -4.60 4.79
N PRO A 81 19.00 -5.07 4.38
CA PRO A 81 20.12 -4.18 4.13
C PRO A 81 19.92 -3.38 2.83
N LYS A 82 20.58 -2.23 2.72
CA LYS A 82 20.47 -1.32 1.56
C LYS A 82 20.92 -1.95 0.23
N GLU A 83 21.81 -2.95 0.29
CA GLU A 83 22.28 -3.73 -0.85
C GLU A 83 21.22 -4.74 -1.35
N THR A 84 20.15 -4.94 -0.58
CA THR A 84 19.00 -5.76 -0.95
C THR A 84 17.83 -4.87 -1.33
N LEU A 85 17.34 -5.00 -2.56
CA LEU A 85 16.10 -4.39 -3.00
C LEU A 85 14.92 -5.30 -2.63
N ALA A 86 13.85 -4.70 -2.11
CA ALA A 86 12.62 -5.39 -1.74
C ALA A 86 11.45 -4.83 -2.56
N ILE A 87 10.80 -5.68 -3.36
CA ILE A 87 9.64 -5.32 -4.17
C ILE A 87 8.39 -5.93 -3.54
N PRO A 88 7.63 -5.17 -2.72
CA PRO A 88 6.44 -5.67 -2.02
C PRO A 88 5.23 -5.76 -2.96
N GLY A 89 4.08 -6.25 -2.50
CA GLY A 89 2.83 -6.38 -3.26
C GLY A 89 2.98 -7.25 -4.51
N LEU A 90 3.76 -8.34 -4.40
CA LEU A 90 4.16 -9.17 -5.52
C LEU A 90 2.98 -9.81 -6.26
N VAL A 91 1.95 -10.28 -5.55
CA VAL A 91 0.75 -10.86 -6.18
C VAL A 91 -0.07 -9.84 -6.97
N GLY A 92 0.09 -8.53 -6.69
CA GLY A 92 -0.49 -7.45 -7.50
C GLY A 92 0.33 -7.10 -8.74
N LYS A 93 1.59 -7.55 -8.81
CA LYS A 93 2.55 -7.22 -9.87
C LYS A 93 2.74 -8.36 -10.87
N SER A 94 2.71 -9.61 -10.41
CA SER A 94 2.82 -10.79 -11.27
C SER A 94 1.55 -11.65 -11.20
N PRO A 95 0.79 -11.77 -12.31
CA PRO A 95 -0.34 -12.70 -12.41
C PRO A 95 0.09 -14.15 -12.18
N THR A 96 1.28 -14.53 -12.62
CA THR A 96 1.83 -15.88 -12.40
C THR A 96 2.07 -16.13 -10.91
N MET A 97 2.60 -15.15 -10.17
CA MET A 97 2.75 -15.32 -8.72
C MET A 97 1.40 -15.36 -8.00
N ALA A 98 0.42 -14.55 -8.41
CA ALA A 98 -0.93 -14.65 -7.87
C ALA A 98 -1.52 -16.06 -8.09
N LYS A 99 -1.35 -16.61 -9.30
CA LYS A 99 -1.75 -17.97 -9.64
C LYS A 99 -1.07 -19.01 -8.75
N ILE A 100 0.27 -18.98 -8.63
CA ILE A 100 1.02 -19.88 -7.74
C ILE A 100 0.50 -19.79 -6.30
N CYS A 101 0.25 -18.57 -5.81
CA CYS A 101 -0.22 -18.33 -4.46
C CYS A 101 -1.61 -18.95 -4.20
N SER A 102 -2.57 -18.77 -5.11
CA SER A 102 -3.94 -19.30 -4.94
C SER A 102 -4.14 -20.75 -5.36
N GLU A 103 -3.44 -21.23 -6.37
CA GLU A 103 -3.78 -22.49 -7.06
C GLU A 103 -2.81 -23.63 -6.77
N SER A 104 -1.68 -23.38 -6.08
CA SER A 104 -0.77 -24.44 -5.66
C SER A 104 -1.45 -25.39 -4.67
N PRO A 105 -1.61 -26.70 -5.00
CA PRO A 105 -2.27 -27.67 -4.11
C PRO A 105 -1.54 -27.82 -2.78
N VAL A 106 -0.20 -27.94 -2.82
CA VAL A 106 0.60 -28.09 -1.61
C VAL A 106 0.51 -26.86 -0.69
N LEU A 107 0.43 -25.64 -1.24
CA LEU A 107 0.23 -24.46 -0.40
C LEU A 107 -1.18 -24.43 0.22
N GLU A 108 -2.20 -24.90 -0.51
CA GLU A 108 -3.56 -24.99 0.04
C GLU A 108 -3.63 -25.98 1.20
N GLU A 109 -3.02 -27.15 1.05
CA GLU A 109 -2.95 -28.17 2.10
C GLU A 109 -2.15 -27.70 3.32
N LEU A 110 -1.03 -27.00 3.10
CA LEU A 110 -0.24 -26.40 4.18
C LEU A 110 -1.02 -25.32 4.94
N ARG A 111 -1.67 -24.39 4.23
CA ARG A 111 -2.49 -23.33 4.82
C ARG A 111 -3.62 -23.90 5.66
N THR A 112 -4.35 -24.86 5.11
CA THR A 112 -5.50 -25.47 5.81
C THR A 112 -5.06 -26.33 7.00
N SER A 113 -3.94 -27.04 6.91
CA SER A 113 -3.44 -27.88 8.00
C SER A 113 -2.80 -27.11 9.15
N ILE A 114 -2.13 -25.99 8.85
CA ILE A 114 -1.31 -25.26 9.84
C ILE A 114 -2.06 -24.04 10.41
N LEU A 115 -2.77 -23.29 9.56
CA LEU A 115 -3.22 -21.93 9.87
C LEU A 115 -4.74 -21.75 9.93
N GLN A 116 -5.53 -22.67 9.35
CA GLN A 116 -6.99 -22.56 9.38
C GLN A 116 -7.50 -22.85 10.80
N GLU A 117 -8.33 -21.95 11.32
CA GLU A 117 -8.92 -22.09 12.64
C GLU A 117 -10.34 -22.62 12.51
N LYS A 118 -10.66 -23.70 13.23
CA LYS A 118 -12.02 -24.23 13.37
C LYS A 118 -12.40 -24.29 14.82
N PHE A 119 -13.50 -23.63 15.18
CA PHE A 119 -13.93 -23.53 16.56
C PHE A 119 -15.45 -23.47 16.66
N LYS A 120 -15.96 -23.72 17.87
CA LYS A 120 -17.39 -23.68 18.17
C LYS A 120 -17.68 -22.50 19.08
N VAL A 121 -18.74 -21.77 18.77
CA VAL A 121 -19.28 -20.73 19.64
C VAL A 121 -20.64 -21.20 20.14
N ILE A 122 -20.80 -21.22 21.46
CA ILE A 122 -22.06 -21.62 22.10
C ILE A 122 -22.85 -20.35 22.42
N ARG A 123 -24.08 -20.29 21.93
CA ARG A 123 -25.06 -19.23 22.19
C ARG A 123 -26.31 -19.89 22.77
N GLU A 124 -26.37 -19.95 24.09
CA GLU A 124 -27.42 -20.67 24.82
C GLU A 124 -27.46 -22.14 24.37
N GLU A 125 -28.55 -22.59 23.74
CA GLU A 125 -28.71 -23.95 23.23
C GLU A 125 -28.15 -24.17 21.81
N ILE A 126 -27.67 -23.10 21.15
CA ILE A 126 -27.17 -23.17 19.78
C ILE A 126 -25.65 -23.31 19.79
N VAL A 127 -25.14 -24.30 19.06
CA VAL A 127 -23.71 -24.46 18.79
C VAL A 127 -23.43 -24.05 17.35
N GLU A 128 -22.70 -22.96 17.18
CA GLU A 128 -22.32 -22.40 15.89
C GLU A 128 -20.90 -22.84 15.53
N GLU A 129 -20.73 -23.57 14.43
CA GLU A 129 -19.42 -23.97 13.92
C GLU A 129 -18.82 -22.86 13.06
N ASN A 130 -17.62 -22.44 13.41
CA ASN A 130 -16.93 -21.32 12.78
C ASN A 130 -15.59 -21.75 12.20
N THR A 131 -15.27 -21.20 11.04
CA THR A 131 -13.99 -21.37 10.35
C THR A 131 -13.41 -20.00 9.99
N ILE A 132 -12.15 -19.78 10.32
CA ILE A 132 -11.37 -18.62 9.87
C ILE A 132 -10.25 -19.12 8.97
N ASP A 133 -10.30 -18.70 7.71
CA ASP A 133 -9.29 -19.05 6.71
C ASP A 133 -8.01 -18.21 6.84
N PRO A 134 -6.85 -18.74 6.41
CA PRO A 134 -5.58 -18.01 6.47
C PRO A 134 -5.52 -16.80 5.55
N LEU A 135 -4.64 -15.85 5.86
CA LEU A 135 -4.37 -14.67 5.04
C LEU A 135 -2.94 -14.67 4.49
N LEU A 136 -2.75 -14.03 3.35
CA LEU A 136 -1.43 -13.64 2.84
C LEU A 136 -0.98 -12.37 3.57
N SER A 137 0.01 -12.50 4.45
CA SER A 137 0.55 -11.41 5.26
C SER A 137 1.31 -10.41 4.41
N ILE A 138 2.24 -10.90 3.59
CA ILE A 138 3.06 -10.09 2.69
C ILE A 138 3.52 -10.96 1.52
N SER A 139 3.61 -10.35 0.34
CA SER A 139 4.22 -10.98 -0.84
C SER A 139 5.29 -10.07 -1.42
N ILE A 140 6.50 -10.59 -1.60
CA ILE A 140 7.67 -9.74 -1.80
C ILE A 140 8.74 -10.44 -2.65
N THR A 141 9.42 -9.71 -3.53
CA THR A 141 10.65 -10.21 -4.17
C THR A 141 11.87 -9.52 -3.57
N PHE A 142 12.90 -10.30 -3.26
CA PHE A 142 14.19 -9.78 -2.83
C PHE A 142 15.22 -9.94 -3.96
N TYR A 143 15.92 -8.85 -4.26
CA TYR A 143 17.13 -8.84 -5.09
C TYR A 143 18.31 -8.55 -4.19
N ILE A 144 19.09 -9.57 -3.87
CA ILE A 144 20.19 -9.49 -2.92
C ILE A 144 21.47 -9.30 -3.72
N GLY A 145 21.93 -8.04 -3.80
CA GLY A 145 23.10 -7.67 -4.56
C GLY A 145 24.42 -8.09 -3.90
N HIS A 146 25.49 -8.03 -4.68
CA HIS A 146 26.85 -8.22 -4.19
C HIS A 146 27.15 -7.31 -2.99
N GLY A 147 27.82 -7.88 -1.98
CA GLY A 147 28.21 -7.18 -0.76
C GLY A 147 27.09 -7.06 0.27
N ALA A 148 25.87 -7.53 -0.03
CA ALA A 148 24.79 -7.53 0.95
C ALA A 148 25.21 -8.30 2.22
N PRO A 149 25.20 -7.65 3.40
CA PRO A 149 25.54 -8.31 4.64
C PRO A 149 24.49 -9.35 4.99
N ARG A 150 24.90 -10.39 5.73
CA ARG A 150 23.92 -11.33 6.27
C ARG A 150 23.00 -10.62 7.28
N GLN A 151 21.79 -11.11 7.41
CA GLN A 151 20.89 -10.70 8.49
C GLN A 151 21.31 -11.33 9.82
N ARG A 152 20.89 -10.72 10.92
CA ARG A 152 20.93 -11.40 12.22
C ARG A 152 19.85 -12.49 12.21
N LEU A 153 20.10 -13.59 12.92
CA LEU A 153 19.11 -14.65 13.05
C LEU A 153 17.90 -14.10 13.81
N HIS A 154 16.71 -14.29 13.26
CA HIS A 154 15.44 -13.80 13.80
C HIS A 154 14.31 -14.78 13.51
N ARG A 155 13.16 -14.52 14.14
CA ARG A 155 11.89 -15.19 13.90
C ARG A 155 10.93 -14.17 13.28
N ASP A 156 10.15 -14.59 12.29
CA ASP A 156 9.21 -13.69 11.60
C ASP A 156 7.96 -13.43 12.44
N ASP A 157 7.53 -14.40 13.26
CA ASP A 157 6.34 -14.27 14.11
C ASP A 157 6.50 -13.22 15.24
N ASN A 158 7.71 -12.69 15.41
CA ASN A 158 7.99 -11.56 16.30
C ASN A 158 7.24 -10.29 15.87
N VAL A 159 6.86 -10.18 14.59
CA VAL A 159 6.05 -9.04 14.09
C VAL A 159 4.66 -9.01 14.73
N HIS A 160 4.09 -10.17 15.09
CA HIS A 160 2.83 -10.30 15.83
C HIS A 160 3.04 -10.45 17.34
N GLY A 161 4.30 -10.35 17.82
CA GLY A 161 4.63 -10.47 19.24
C GLY A 161 4.39 -11.86 19.82
N ILE A 162 4.45 -12.91 19.00
CA ILE A 162 4.28 -14.29 19.45
C ILE A 162 5.39 -14.66 20.45
N ARG A 163 5.00 -15.39 21.49
CA ARG A 163 5.89 -15.82 22.58
C ARG A 163 5.98 -17.33 22.60
N HIS A 164 7.20 -17.82 22.81
CA HIS A 164 7.47 -19.25 22.90
C HIS A 164 7.86 -19.58 24.34
N GLY A 165 6.88 -20.02 25.13
CA GLY A 165 7.14 -20.73 26.38
C GLY A 165 7.59 -22.14 26.02
N GLY A 166 8.63 -22.68 26.66
CA GLY A 166 9.23 -23.99 26.36
C GLY A 166 8.33 -25.22 26.55
N GLU A 167 7.01 -25.05 26.43
CA GLU A 167 6.01 -26.09 26.26
C GLU A 167 6.26 -26.91 25.00
N ALA A 168 5.62 -28.08 24.93
CA ALA A 168 5.67 -28.90 23.73
C ALA A 168 5.12 -28.12 22.52
N PHE A 169 5.93 -28.06 21.47
CA PHE A 169 5.53 -27.44 20.21
C PHE A 169 4.33 -28.17 19.60
N ASP A 170 3.36 -27.42 19.12
CA ASP A 170 2.17 -27.92 18.41
C ASP A 170 2.08 -27.18 17.08
N LEU A 171 2.24 -27.91 15.97
CA LEU A 171 2.20 -27.35 14.62
C LEU A 171 0.88 -26.63 14.33
N LYS A 172 -0.25 -27.09 14.90
CA LYS A 172 -1.56 -26.46 14.70
C LYS A 172 -1.69 -25.10 15.37
N LYS A 173 -0.78 -24.77 16.31
CA LYS A 173 -0.71 -23.46 16.97
C LYS A 173 0.28 -22.51 16.31
N ALA A 174 0.95 -22.91 15.22
CA ALA A 174 1.85 -22.02 14.50
C ALA A 174 1.09 -20.78 14.00
N SER A 175 1.65 -19.60 14.22
CA SER A 175 1.04 -18.32 13.81
C SER A 175 1.21 -18.06 12.31
N GLN A 176 2.36 -18.45 11.77
CA GLN A 176 2.78 -18.08 10.42
C GLN A 176 3.74 -19.11 9.84
N PHE A 177 3.71 -19.26 8.52
CA PHE A 177 4.78 -19.90 7.77
C PHE A 177 5.11 -19.08 6.51
N GLY A 178 6.37 -19.16 6.07
CA GLY A 178 6.86 -18.55 4.85
C GLY A 178 7.10 -19.58 3.75
N CYS A 179 6.96 -19.14 2.51
CA CYS A 179 7.36 -19.85 1.30
C CYS A 179 8.32 -18.95 0.51
N LEU A 180 9.59 -19.37 0.41
CA LEU A 180 10.64 -18.67 -0.34
C LEU A 180 11.00 -19.45 -1.59
N ILE A 181 10.52 -18.99 -2.74
CA ILE A 181 10.74 -19.59 -4.06
C ILE A 181 12.02 -19.01 -4.66
N ALA A 182 12.96 -19.87 -5.05
CA ALA A 182 14.19 -19.47 -5.70
C ALA A 182 13.91 -18.93 -7.12
N GLY A 183 14.16 -17.64 -7.34
CA GLY A 183 14.10 -17.02 -8.68
C GLY A 183 15.43 -17.10 -9.44
N SER A 184 16.51 -17.43 -8.73
CA SER A 184 17.83 -17.72 -9.29
C SER A 184 18.48 -18.86 -8.49
N ARG A 185 19.54 -19.45 -9.06
CA ARG A 185 20.34 -20.44 -8.33
C ARG A 185 20.82 -19.83 -7.01
N THR A 186 20.51 -20.51 -5.92
CA THR A 186 20.78 -20.06 -4.57
C THR A 186 21.87 -20.94 -3.97
N THR A 187 22.98 -20.33 -3.60
CA THR A 187 24.14 -20.98 -2.98
C THR A 187 24.51 -20.24 -1.71
N ARG A 188 25.26 -20.87 -0.83
CA ARG A 188 25.81 -20.21 0.36
C ARG A 188 26.56 -18.93 0.00
N GLN A 189 27.38 -18.96 -1.04
CA GLN A 189 28.26 -17.85 -1.42
C GLN A 189 27.46 -16.63 -1.88
N ASN A 190 26.34 -16.84 -2.58
CA ASN A 190 25.49 -15.75 -3.08
C ASN A 190 24.35 -15.38 -2.11
N GLY A 191 24.45 -15.80 -0.86
CA GLY A 191 23.58 -15.36 0.23
C GLY A 191 22.33 -16.21 0.43
N ALA A 192 22.42 -17.54 0.23
CA ALA A 192 21.37 -18.49 0.63
C ALA A 192 20.80 -18.18 2.01
N THR A 193 19.50 -18.41 2.18
CA THR A 193 18.82 -18.18 3.45
C THR A 193 19.45 -19.08 4.51
N MET A 194 19.98 -18.47 5.56
CA MET A 194 20.49 -19.14 6.73
C MET A 194 19.31 -19.65 7.55
N PHE A 195 19.39 -20.89 8.01
CA PHE A 195 18.31 -21.55 8.72
C PHE A 195 18.84 -22.41 9.85
N VAL A 196 18.11 -22.48 10.97
CA VAL A 196 18.49 -23.30 12.12
C VAL A 196 17.40 -24.36 12.36
N PRO A 197 17.59 -25.60 11.88
CA PRO A 197 16.59 -26.66 12.04
C PRO A 197 16.25 -26.94 13.50
N GLY A 198 14.97 -27.19 13.78
CA GLY A 198 14.45 -27.49 15.12
C GLY A 198 14.27 -26.28 16.03
N SER A 199 14.65 -25.09 15.57
CA SER A 199 14.65 -23.88 16.40
C SER A 199 13.27 -23.29 16.67
N HIS A 200 12.24 -23.71 15.95
CA HIS A 200 10.83 -23.42 16.24
C HIS A 200 10.36 -23.95 17.60
N LYS A 201 11.06 -24.96 18.13
CA LYS A 201 10.75 -25.59 19.43
C LYS A 201 11.43 -24.90 20.60
N TRP A 202 12.31 -23.94 20.35
CA TRP A 202 13.06 -23.28 21.39
C TRP A 202 12.22 -22.20 22.07
N ASP A 203 12.41 -22.04 23.37
CA ASP A 203 11.84 -20.91 24.09
C ASP A 203 12.50 -19.58 23.67
N ASP A 204 11.94 -18.47 24.17
CA ASP A 204 12.44 -17.12 23.90
C ASP A 204 13.78 -16.81 24.60
N ALA A 205 14.24 -17.65 25.53
CA ALA A 205 15.48 -17.43 26.28
C ALA A 205 16.72 -18.00 25.54
N ARG A 206 16.53 -19.07 24.75
CA ARG A 206 17.62 -19.70 24.00
C ARG A 206 18.06 -18.84 22.82
N ARG A 207 19.32 -18.39 22.86
CA ARG A 207 19.92 -17.59 21.79
C ARG A 207 20.38 -18.48 20.63
N PRO A 208 20.13 -18.10 19.37
CA PRO A 208 20.64 -18.83 18.22
C PRO A 208 22.15 -18.62 18.06
N ARG A 209 22.87 -19.65 17.63
CA ARG A 209 24.30 -19.58 17.33
C ARG A 209 24.57 -19.80 15.84
N THR A 210 25.66 -19.21 15.34
CA THR A 210 26.02 -19.32 13.92
C THR A 210 26.61 -20.68 13.53
N ASP A 211 27.06 -21.47 14.51
CA ASP A 211 27.54 -22.84 14.32
C ASP A 211 26.40 -23.87 14.21
N GLU A 212 25.14 -23.45 14.41
CA GLU A 212 23.93 -24.26 14.22
C GLU A 212 23.24 -23.97 12.86
N VAL A 213 23.83 -23.11 12.03
CA VAL A 213 23.23 -22.63 10.78
C VAL A 213 23.50 -23.59 9.63
N CYS A 214 22.46 -23.89 8.85
CA CYS A 214 22.57 -24.45 7.51
C CYS A 214 22.08 -23.44 6.46
N PHE A 215 22.27 -23.76 5.18
CA PHE A 215 21.95 -22.87 4.08
C PHE A 215 20.90 -23.50 3.16
N ALA A 216 19.85 -22.75 2.84
CA ALA A 216 18.81 -23.17 1.91
C ALA A 216 19.29 -23.02 0.46
N GLU A 217 20.20 -23.89 0.04
CA GLU A 217 20.71 -23.95 -1.33
C GLU A 217 19.66 -24.61 -2.25
N MET A 218 19.34 -23.94 -3.35
CA MET A 218 18.17 -24.28 -4.17
C MET A 218 18.41 -23.93 -5.64
N GLU A 219 17.91 -24.79 -6.53
CA GLU A 219 17.78 -24.46 -7.96
C GLU A 219 16.50 -23.64 -8.20
N PRO A 220 16.45 -22.79 -9.25
CA PRO A 220 15.28 -21.97 -9.58
C PRO A 220 14.00 -22.81 -9.63
N GLY A 221 12.91 -22.28 -9.06
CA GLY A 221 11.62 -22.96 -8.98
C GLY A 221 11.49 -23.94 -7.80
N SER A 222 12.56 -24.20 -7.03
CA SER A 222 12.43 -24.85 -5.72
C SER A 222 12.00 -23.83 -4.65
N ALA A 223 11.32 -24.30 -3.60
CA ALA A 223 10.83 -23.43 -2.54
C ALA A 223 11.19 -23.94 -1.14
N LEU A 224 11.68 -23.05 -0.28
CA LEU A 224 11.80 -23.31 1.15
C LEU A 224 10.45 -22.97 1.82
N ILE A 225 9.81 -23.96 2.41
CA ILE A 225 8.70 -23.77 3.35
C ILE A 225 9.28 -23.78 4.76
N PHE A 226 8.98 -22.78 5.58
CA PHE A 226 9.48 -22.73 6.96
C PHE A 226 8.50 -22.05 7.91
N LEU A 227 8.49 -22.50 9.17
CA LEU A 227 7.70 -21.88 10.23
C LEU A 227 8.33 -20.57 10.66
N ALA A 228 7.51 -19.55 10.88
CA ALA A 228 7.97 -18.23 11.29
C ALA A 228 8.69 -18.21 12.64
N SER A 229 8.45 -19.22 13.49
CA SER A 229 9.13 -19.43 14.77
C SER A 229 10.54 -20.02 14.63
N CYS A 230 10.98 -20.38 13.42
CA CYS A 230 12.35 -20.79 13.18
C CYS A 230 13.29 -19.60 13.12
N TYR A 231 14.44 -19.72 13.78
CA TYR A 231 15.54 -18.79 13.60
C TYR A 231 16.13 -18.92 12.20
N HIS A 232 16.12 -17.82 11.46
CA HIS A 232 16.61 -17.76 10.09
C HIS A 232 17.08 -16.33 9.73
N GLY A 233 17.59 -16.15 8.51
CA GLY A 233 17.86 -14.83 7.94
C GLY A 233 18.59 -14.90 6.60
N GLY A 234 18.56 -13.82 5.81
CA GLY A 234 19.30 -13.73 4.55
C GLY A 234 20.81 -13.88 4.74
N GLY A 235 21.45 -14.70 3.91
CA GLY A 235 22.90 -14.90 3.93
C GLY A 235 23.68 -13.72 3.33
N HIS A 236 25.00 -13.73 3.53
CA HIS A 236 25.88 -12.75 2.92
C HIS A 236 26.11 -13.08 1.44
N ASN A 237 25.87 -12.13 0.54
CA ASN A 237 26.23 -12.30 -0.86
C ASN A 237 27.67 -11.81 -1.10
N SER A 238 28.57 -12.77 -1.22
CA SER A 238 30.00 -12.57 -1.44
C SER A 238 30.40 -12.53 -2.92
N VAL A 239 29.50 -12.90 -3.84
CA VAL A 239 29.85 -13.12 -5.25
C VAL A 239 29.80 -11.81 -6.04
N PRO A 240 30.91 -11.35 -6.64
CA PRO A 240 30.94 -10.11 -7.42
C PRO A 240 29.99 -10.14 -8.62
N GLY A 241 29.19 -9.09 -8.78
CA GLY A 241 28.29 -8.93 -9.93
C GLY A 241 27.02 -9.79 -9.90
N GLU A 242 26.87 -10.71 -8.95
CA GLU A 242 25.67 -11.52 -8.82
C GLU A 242 24.58 -10.84 -7.98
N VAL A 243 23.34 -11.05 -8.41
CA VAL A 243 22.13 -10.67 -7.68
C VAL A 243 21.27 -11.91 -7.48
N ARG A 244 21.13 -12.35 -6.21
CA ARG A 244 20.26 -13.48 -5.88
C ARG A 244 18.80 -13.01 -5.82
N LYS A 245 17.95 -13.66 -6.59
CA LYS A 245 16.49 -13.41 -6.63
C LYS A 245 15.75 -14.48 -5.83
N VAL A 246 14.88 -14.05 -4.92
CA VAL A 246 13.98 -14.94 -4.17
C VAL A 246 12.62 -14.29 -3.99
N HIS A 247 11.56 -15.04 -4.24
CA HIS A 247 10.18 -14.59 -4.15
C HIS A 247 9.54 -15.18 -2.89
N GLY A 248 9.02 -14.32 -2.02
CA GLY A 248 8.42 -14.69 -0.75
C GLY A 248 6.91 -14.55 -0.75
N LEU A 249 6.24 -15.59 -0.24
CA LEU A 249 4.82 -15.61 0.13
C LEU A 249 4.74 -15.99 1.61
N PHE A 250 4.22 -15.10 2.45
CA PHE A 250 4.14 -15.33 3.89
C PHE A 250 2.69 -15.38 4.33
N PHE A 251 2.29 -16.47 4.99
CA PHE A 251 0.90 -16.73 5.35
C PHE A 251 0.73 -16.72 6.86
N ILE A 252 -0.36 -16.12 7.33
CA ILE A 252 -0.70 -15.98 8.74
C ILE A 252 -2.10 -16.55 9.01
N ARG A 253 -2.41 -16.84 10.27
CA ARG A 253 -3.80 -17.11 10.70
C ARG A 253 -4.70 -15.90 10.37
N GLY A 254 -5.94 -16.16 9.97
CA GLY A 254 -6.82 -15.09 9.50
C GLY A 254 -7.36 -14.13 10.55
N ASN A 255 -7.15 -14.43 11.83
CA ASN A 255 -7.46 -13.53 12.95
C ASN A 255 -6.34 -12.53 13.27
N MET A 256 -5.23 -12.55 12.52
CA MET A 256 -4.11 -11.65 12.69
C MET A 256 -4.05 -10.57 11.61
N ARG A 257 -3.45 -9.43 11.95
CA ARG A 257 -3.20 -8.34 11.00
C ARG A 257 -2.04 -8.71 10.07
N THR A 258 -2.21 -8.47 8.78
CA THR A 258 -1.17 -8.64 7.77
C THR A 258 -0.01 -7.64 7.95
N GLU A 259 1.22 -8.09 7.68
CA GLU A 259 2.42 -7.23 7.71
C GLU A 259 2.38 -6.15 6.63
N GLU A 260 1.95 -6.54 5.43
CA GLU A 260 1.66 -5.63 4.33
C GLU A 260 0.17 -5.32 4.30
N ASN A 261 -0.19 -4.04 4.15
CA ASN A 261 -1.58 -3.65 3.99
C ASN A 261 -2.05 -4.01 2.57
N GLN A 262 -2.62 -5.20 2.41
CA GLN A 262 -3.02 -5.76 1.11
C GLN A 262 -4.02 -4.86 0.37
N PHE A 263 -4.93 -4.20 1.09
CA PHE A 263 -5.93 -3.28 0.52
C PHE A 263 -5.30 -2.04 -0.15
N LEU A 264 -4.08 -1.67 0.23
CA LEU A 264 -3.32 -0.56 -0.36
C LEU A 264 -2.20 -1.03 -1.29
N ALA A 265 -1.64 -2.22 -1.03
CA ALA A 265 -0.52 -2.76 -1.78
C ALA A 265 -0.94 -3.30 -3.15
N VAL A 266 -2.15 -3.87 -3.25
CA VAL A 266 -2.69 -4.43 -4.49
C VAL A 266 -3.73 -3.46 -5.08
N PRO A 267 -3.48 -2.90 -6.28
CA PRO A 267 -4.45 -1.99 -6.91
C PRO A 267 -5.80 -2.66 -7.13
N ARG A 268 -6.91 -1.94 -6.92
CA ARG A 268 -8.28 -2.46 -7.12
C ARG A 268 -8.48 -3.06 -8.52
N SER A 269 -7.88 -2.47 -9.56
CA SER A 269 -7.92 -3.00 -10.93
C SER A 269 -7.31 -4.40 -11.08
N LYS A 270 -6.39 -4.80 -10.19
CA LYS A 270 -5.83 -6.15 -10.13
C LYS A 270 -6.68 -7.06 -9.27
N VAL A 271 -7.15 -6.59 -8.12
CA VAL A 271 -8.07 -7.34 -7.22
C VAL A 271 -9.30 -7.82 -7.98
N LEU A 272 -9.89 -6.99 -8.83
CA LEU A 272 -11.07 -7.33 -9.64
C LEU A 272 -10.84 -8.47 -10.66
N THR A 273 -9.59 -8.80 -10.96
CA THR A 273 -9.24 -9.91 -11.87
C THR A 273 -8.87 -11.19 -11.13
N MET A 274 -8.84 -11.17 -9.79
CA MET A 274 -8.39 -12.29 -8.98
C MET A 274 -9.53 -13.28 -8.71
N ASN A 275 -9.15 -14.55 -8.57
CA ASN A 275 -10.08 -15.60 -8.18
C ASN A 275 -10.49 -15.48 -6.71
N ASP A 276 -11.55 -16.20 -6.34
CA ASP A 276 -12.12 -16.21 -4.99
C ASP A 276 -11.11 -16.55 -3.89
N LYS A 277 -10.17 -17.46 -4.19
CA LYS A 277 -9.13 -17.87 -3.24
C LYS A 277 -8.16 -16.72 -2.97
N MET A 278 -7.71 -15.99 -4.00
CA MET A 278 -6.88 -14.80 -3.81
C MET A 278 -7.64 -13.70 -3.08
N LEU A 279 -8.93 -13.47 -3.37
CA LEU A 279 -9.74 -12.50 -2.64
C LEU A 279 -9.80 -12.85 -1.14
N SER A 280 -10.00 -14.13 -0.81
CA SER A 280 -9.94 -14.61 0.58
C SER A 280 -8.55 -14.38 1.20
N LEU A 281 -7.46 -14.76 0.53
CA LEU A 281 -6.09 -14.58 1.02
C LEU A 281 -5.73 -13.10 1.24
N LEU A 282 -6.26 -12.19 0.43
CA LEU A 282 -6.04 -10.74 0.57
C LEU A 282 -6.95 -10.08 1.62
N GLY A 283 -7.87 -10.84 2.23
CA GLY A 283 -8.81 -10.34 3.25
C GLY A 283 -10.03 -9.63 2.67
N TYR A 284 -10.34 -9.81 1.40
CA TYR A 284 -11.56 -9.30 0.76
C TYR A 284 -12.76 -10.24 0.94
N LYS A 285 -12.60 -11.41 1.55
CA LYS A 285 -13.74 -12.25 1.95
C LYS A 285 -13.80 -12.37 3.45
N LYS A 286 -15.00 -12.29 4.02
CA LYS A 286 -15.15 -12.57 5.44
C LYS A 286 -15.10 -14.09 5.67
N PRO A 287 -14.57 -14.54 6.82
CA PRO A 287 -14.76 -15.92 7.28
C PRO A 287 -16.24 -16.21 7.62
N THR A 288 -16.55 -17.39 8.16
CA THR A 288 -17.91 -17.68 8.64
C THR A 288 -18.34 -16.70 9.75
N THR A 289 -17.35 -16.19 10.51
CA THR A 289 -17.54 -15.17 11.54
C THR A 289 -17.78 -13.77 10.95
N VAL A 290 -17.85 -12.75 11.81
CA VAL A 290 -18.02 -11.33 11.44
C VAL A 290 -16.69 -10.56 11.37
N LEU A 291 -15.56 -11.25 11.26
CA LEU A 291 -14.25 -10.61 11.19
C LEU A 291 -14.05 -9.92 9.83
N GLY A 292 -13.63 -8.66 9.86
CA GLY A 292 -13.23 -7.93 8.64
C GLY A 292 -14.37 -7.42 7.76
N VAL A 293 -15.62 -7.40 8.25
CA VAL A 293 -16.79 -6.91 7.50
C VAL A 293 -16.69 -5.42 7.13
N VAL A 294 -17.34 -5.05 6.03
CA VAL A 294 -17.51 -3.67 5.57
C VAL A 294 -19.00 -3.39 5.43
N ASP A 295 -19.49 -2.30 6.04
CA ASP A 295 -20.91 -1.90 6.00
C ASP A 295 -21.92 -3.01 6.38
N ASN A 296 -21.52 -3.90 7.29
CA ASN A 296 -22.26 -5.10 7.75
C ASN A 296 -22.38 -6.24 6.73
N GLU A 297 -21.63 -6.22 5.64
CA GLU A 297 -21.63 -7.24 4.58
C GLU A 297 -20.22 -7.82 4.36
N ASP A 298 -20.10 -8.81 3.48
CA ASP A 298 -18.83 -9.36 3.02
C ASP A 298 -18.10 -8.31 2.14
N PRO A 299 -16.81 -7.99 2.40
CA PRO A 299 -16.09 -6.96 1.63
C PRO A 299 -16.00 -7.25 0.12
N SER A 300 -16.17 -8.50 -0.30
CA SER A 300 -16.13 -8.88 -1.73
C SER A 300 -17.36 -8.40 -2.50
N LEU A 301 -18.46 -8.10 -1.83
CA LEU A 301 -19.66 -7.56 -2.49
C LEU A 301 -19.44 -6.11 -2.95
N ASP A 302 -18.72 -5.30 -2.16
CA ASP A 302 -18.34 -3.93 -2.54
C ASP A 302 -17.43 -3.88 -3.77
N LEU A 303 -16.73 -4.96 -4.10
CA LEU A 303 -15.85 -4.99 -5.27
C LEU A 303 -16.63 -4.85 -6.58
N HIS A 304 -17.79 -5.49 -6.69
CA HIS A 304 -18.56 -5.58 -7.95
C HIS A 304 -19.58 -4.47 -8.13
N GLU A 305 -20.15 -3.92 -7.05
CA GLU A 305 -21.17 -2.86 -7.10
C GLU A 305 -20.68 -1.56 -7.77
N SER A 306 -19.36 -1.35 -7.88
CA SER A 306 -18.77 -0.19 -8.55
C SER A 306 -18.74 -0.24 -10.08
N LEU A 307 -19.16 -1.34 -10.72
CA LEU A 307 -19.00 -1.56 -12.17
C LEU A 307 -20.28 -1.79 -12.99
N ASP A 308 -21.46 -1.90 -12.38
CA ASP A 308 -22.72 -2.09 -13.12
C ASP A 308 -23.60 -0.83 -13.12
N PRO A 309 -23.75 -0.12 -14.26
CA PRO A 309 -24.75 0.93 -14.42
C PRO A 309 -26.18 0.40 -14.65
N HIS A 310 -26.41 -0.92 -14.59
CA HIS A 310 -27.61 -1.55 -15.13
C HIS A 310 -28.09 -2.76 -14.32
N GLU A 311 -28.31 -2.65 -13.02
CA GLU A 311 -29.22 -3.58 -12.33
C GLU A 311 -29.75 -3.00 -11.01
N GLU A 312 -30.63 -2.00 -11.10
CA GLU A 312 -31.63 -1.77 -10.04
C GLU A 312 -33.02 -1.69 -10.67
N GLY A 313 -33.51 -2.87 -11.06
CA GLY A 313 -34.93 -3.15 -11.12
C GLY A 313 -35.25 -4.17 -10.03
N SER A 314 -36.17 -3.81 -9.12
CA SER A 314 -36.87 -4.73 -8.20
C SER A 314 -36.10 -5.26 -6.99
N GLU A 315 -35.95 -4.45 -5.93
CA GLU A 315 -36.65 -4.67 -4.64
C GLU A 315 -36.24 -3.58 -3.64
N THR A 316 -37.22 -2.83 -3.13
CA THR A 316 -37.04 -1.78 -2.13
C THR A 316 -36.48 -2.29 -0.80
N ARG A 317 -35.16 -2.23 -0.58
CA ARG A 317 -34.58 -2.30 0.77
C ARG A 317 -34.76 -0.92 1.44
N ARG A 318 -35.87 -0.74 2.17
CA ARG A 318 -36.13 0.44 3.00
C ARG A 318 -35.03 0.61 4.05
N VAL A 319 -34.06 1.49 3.80
CA VAL A 319 -33.18 2.00 4.86
C VAL A 319 -33.99 2.89 5.79
N ARG A 320 -34.23 2.39 6.99
CA ARG A 320 -34.94 3.07 8.08
C ARG A 320 -34.06 4.20 8.59
N LYS A 321 -34.30 5.45 8.15
CA LYS A 321 -33.69 6.66 8.74
C LYS A 321 -34.05 6.73 10.23
N ARG A 322 -33.11 6.38 11.12
CA ARG A 322 -33.13 6.86 12.50
C ARG A 322 -32.43 8.21 12.53
N GLY A 323 -33.17 9.21 13.01
CA GLY A 323 -32.72 10.60 13.09
C GLY A 323 -31.44 10.75 13.91
N GLY A 324 -30.55 11.58 13.39
CA GLY A 324 -29.32 12.02 14.03
C GLY A 324 -28.81 13.24 13.29
N PHE A 325 -28.53 14.29 14.06
CA PHE A 325 -28.15 15.63 13.63
C PHE A 325 -27.16 15.67 12.45
N GLY A 326 -27.36 16.65 11.56
CA GLY A 326 -26.50 16.93 10.42
C GLY A 326 -25.04 17.07 10.81
N LYS A 327 -24.20 16.22 10.22
CA LYS A 327 -22.76 16.43 10.17
C LYS A 327 -22.43 17.09 8.85
N VAL A 328 -21.99 18.34 8.93
CA VAL A 328 -21.21 19.00 7.89
C VAL A 328 -19.93 18.17 7.71
N ILE A 329 -19.79 17.49 6.57
CA ILE A 329 -18.52 16.87 6.18
C ILE A 329 -17.62 17.99 5.65
N VAL A 330 -16.78 18.52 6.52
CA VAL A 330 -15.59 19.28 6.11
C VAL A 330 -14.59 18.26 5.58
N CYS A 331 -14.34 18.30 4.28
CA CYS A 331 -13.31 17.50 3.63
C CYS A 331 -11.94 17.97 4.15
N ARG A 332 -11.35 17.20 5.06
CA ARG A 332 -10.03 17.46 5.65
C ARG A 332 -8.97 16.84 4.75
N TYR A 333 -8.61 17.56 3.70
CA TYR A 333 -7.32 17.40 3.05
C TYR A 333 -6.60 18.75 3.10
N GLN A 334 -5.29 18.72 3.37
CA GLN A 334 -4.34 19.82 3.20
C GLN A 334 -4.04 20.72 4.41
N ILE A 335 -3.64 20.12 5.54
CA ILE A 335 -2.72 20.75 6.50
C ILE A 335 -1.86 19.62 7.08
N GLU A 336 -0.68 19.36 6.52
CA GLU A 336 0.46 18.70 7.22
C GLU A 336 1.78 18.76 6.42
N HIS A 337 1.79 19.19 5.15
CA HIS A 337 3.01 19.19 4.33
C HIS A 337 3.84 20.51 4.29
N LEU A 338 3.73 21.39 5.27
CA LEU A 338 4.37 22.74 5.21
C LEU A 338 5.55 22.99 6.18
N PHE A 339 6.12 21.99 6.85
CA PHE A 339 7.18 22.25 7.86
C PHE A 339 8.54 21.55 7.70
N SER A 340 8.88 20.91 6.57
CA SER A 340 10.13 20.11 6.50
C SER A 340 11.11 20.43 5.34
N LEU A 341 11.11 21.63 4.77
CA LEU A 341 12.17 22.00 3.82
C LEU A 341 12.84 23.32 4.22
N SER A 342 13.72 23.21 5.22
CA SER A 342 14.80 24.17 5.46
C SER A 342 16.10 23.39 5.55
N LEU A 343 17.02 23.72 4.62
CA LEU A 343 18.47 23.49 4.63
C LEU A 343 18.95 22.07 4.25
N SER A 344 19.45 21.92 3.01
CA SER A 344 20.89 21.71 2.76
C SER A 344 21.21 21.75 1.25
N PRO A 345 22.45 22.14 0.85
CA PRO A 345 22.78 22.62 -0.49
C PRO A 345 23.36 21.52 -1.39
N SER A 346 23.06 21.56 -2.69
CA SER A 346 23.74 20.77 -3.70
C SER A 346 24.51 21.68 -4.66
N LEU A 347 25.82 21.43 -4.71
CA LEU A 347 26.82 21.93 -5.65
C LEU A 347 26.55 21.41 -7.07
N ASP A 348 26.80 22.29 -8.05
CA ASP A 348 26.77 22.05 -9.49
C ASP A 348 27.91 21.15 -9.97
N ILE A 349 27.63 20.26 -10.95
CA ILE A 349 28.59 19.88 -12.01
C ILE A 349 27.80 19.67 -13.32
N GLU A 350 28.21 20.41 -14.36
CA GLU A 350 27.71 20.36 -15.75
C GLU A 350 28.12 19.08 -16.51
N ARG A 351 27.27 18.63 -17.46
CA ARG A 351 27.75 18.08 -18.75
C ARG A 351 26.71 18.19 -19.87
N LYS A 352 27.27 18.48 -21.06
CA LYS A 352 26.68 18.87 -22.35
C LYS A 352 25.85 17.80 -23.06
N ASP A 353 24.90 18.31 -23.85
CA ASP A 353 24.08 17.66 -24.87
C ASP A 353 24.86 17.02 -26.04
N GLU A 354 24.28 15.99 -26.67
CA GLU A 354 24.10 15.85 -28.13
C GLU A 354 23.27 14.59 -28.52
N GLY A 355 22.15 14.77 -29.26
CA GLY A 355 21.83 13.92 -30.44
C GLY A 355 20.64 12.92 -30.47
N ASN A 356 19.43 13.42 -30.78
CA ASN A 356 18.36 12.81 -31.65
C ASN A 356 17.49 11.61 -31.14
N PRO A 357 16.29 11.33 -31.73
CA PRO A 357 15.01 11.46 -31.02
C PRO A 357 14.03 10.30 -31.27
N GLU A 358 13.63 9.53 -30.27
CA GLU A 358 12.37 8.77 -30.30
C GLU A 358 12.19 8.13 -28.93
N ASP A 359 11.59 8.85 -27.99
CA ASP A 359 10.92 8.20 -26.86
C ASP A 359 9.91 9.15 -26.21
N GLN A 360 8.64 8.74 -26.19
CA GLN A 360 7.59 9.38 -25.40
C GLN A 360 7.58 8.74 -24.01
N THR A 361 8.47 9.20 -23.14
CA THR A 361 8.41 8.94 -21.71
C THR A 361 7.27 9.75 -21.06
N PRO A 362 6.45 9.20 -20.15
CA PRO A 362 5.59 10.02 -19.31
C PRO A 362 6.43 10.74 -18.25
N ASP A 363 6.48 12.06 -18.40
CA ASP A 363 7.23 13.04 -17.63
C ASP A 363 6.85 13.02 -16.12
N THR A 364 7.83 12.69 -15.28
CA THR A 364 7.80 12.89 -13.83
C THR A 364 8.03 14.37 -13.50
N ASP A 365 7.03 15.21 -13.73
CA ASP A 365 7.08 16.62 -13.32
C ASP A 365 5.69 17.13 -12.89
N ARG A 366 5.06 16.43 -11.93
CA ARG A 366 3.88 16.96 -11.21
C ARG A 366 4.31 17.82 -10.04
N ALA A 367 4.85 19.01 -10.34
CA ALA A 367 5.07 20.05 -9.36
C ALA A 367 3.71 20.51 -8.78
N CYS A 368 3.44 20.16 -7.52
CA CYS A 368 2.34 20.75 -6.76
C CYS A 368 2.53 22.27 -6.68
N PHE A 369 1.48 23.02 -7.04
CA PHE A 369 1.45 24.47 -6.99
C PHE A 369 1.61 24.96 -5.54
N ALA A 370 2.79 25.46 -5.18
CA ALA A 370 2.97 26.27 -3.98
C ALA A 370 2.73 27.76 -4.32
N LEU A 371 1.46 28.15 -4.36
CA LEU A 371 1.04 29.55 -4.22
C LEU A 371 0.27 29.67 -2.90
N PRO A 372 0.26 30.83 -2.22
CA PRO A 372 -0.53 31.00 -1.02
C PRO A 372 -2.02 30.81 -1.30
N PRO A 373 -2.81 30.40 -0.29
CA PRO A 373 -4.22 30.01 -0.43
C PRO A 373 -5.11 31.02 -1.16
N SER A 374 -4.78 32.32 -1.09
CA SER A 374 -5.56 33.42 -1.66
C SER A 374 -5.42 33.62 -3.18
N MET A 375 -4.34 33.14 -3.81
CA MET A 375 -4.09 33.33 -5.26
C MET A 375 -4.21 32.05 -6.10
N LEU A 376 -4.19 30.88 -5.46
CA LEU A 376 -4.38 29.58 -6.12
C LEU A 376 -5.62 29.53 -7.03
N PRO A 377 -6.80 30.08 -6.66
CA PRO A 377 -8.01 29.93 -7.47
C PRO A 377 -7.93 30.64 -8.84
N ASN A 378 -7.33 31.83 -8.88
CA ASN A 378 -7.32 32.68 -10.08
C ASN A 378 -6.28 32.22 -11.11
N HIS A 379 -5.10 31.77 -10.65
CA HIS A 379 -4.06 31.25 -11.52
C HIS A 379 -4.49 29.92 -12.15
N GLN A 380 -4.96 28.97 -11.33
CA GLN A 380 -5.43 27.65 -11.79
C GLN A 380 -6.56 27.77 -12.82
N SER A 381 -7.50 28.69 -12.61
CA SER A 381 -8.63 28.90 -13.50
C SER A 381 -8.23 29.43 -14.89
N THR A 382 -7.14 30.21 -15.00
CA THR A 382 -6.60 30.67 -16.29
C THR A 382 -5.90 29.55 -17.06
N PHE A 383 -5.17 28.66 -16.37
CA PHE A 383 -4.59 27.46 -17.00
C PHE A 383 -5.66 26.46 -17.40
N PHE A 384 -6.68 26.28 -16.56
CA PHE A 384 -7.84 25.45 -16.86
C PHE A 384 -8.60 25.97 -18.10
N TYR A 385 -8.82 27.29 -18.21
CA TYR A 385 -9.39 27.90 -19.42
C TYR A 385 -8.56 27.61 -20.68
N ARG A 386 -7.23 27.69 -20.58
CA ARG A 386 -6.32 27.37 -21.70
C ARG A 386 -6.33 25.88 -22.04
N ALA A 387 -6.41 24.99 -21.05
CA ALA A 387 -6.50 23.55 -21.24
C ALA A 387 -7.80 23.14 -21.93
N LEU A 388 -8.95 23.67 -21.50
CA LEU A 388 -10.24 23.44 -22.15
C LEU A 388 -10.23 23.89 -23.62
N LYS A 389 -9.68 25.08 -23.89
CA LYS A 389 -9.56 25.59 -25.26
C LYS A 389 -8.62 24.75 -26.13
N ALA A 390 -7.52 24.26 -25.57
CA ALA A 390 -6.55 23.41 -26.27
C ALA A 390 -7.09 22.00 -26.54
N GLN A 391 -7.94 21.47 -25.66
CA GLN A 391 -8.53 20.12 -25.74
C GLN A 391 -9.93 20.12 -26.40
N GLY A 392 -10.38 21.26 -26.94
CA GLY A 392 -11.66 21.36 -27.66
C GLY A 392 -12.91 21.21 -26.80
N VAL A 393 -12.81 21.30 -25.47
CA VAL A 393 -13.93 21.14 -24.54
C VAL A 393 -14.72 22.46 -24.46
N ASP A 394 -15.98 22.46 -24.88
CA ASP A 394 -16.85 23.63 -24.77
C ASP A 394 -17.16 23.91 -23.29
N ARG A 395 -16.81 25.12 -22.83
CA ARG A 395 -17.04 25.60 -21.46
C ARG A 395 -18.51 25.61 -21.06
N ARG A 396 -19.44 25.63 -22.03
CA ARG A 396 -20.88 25.55 -21.78
C ARG A 396 -21.31 24.18 -21.24
N THR A 397 -20.47 23.16 -21.40
CA THR A 397 -20.71 21.80 -20.87
C THR A 397 -20.33 21.67 -19.39
N LEU A 398 -19.71 22.69 -18.79
CA LEU A 398 -19.29 22.64 -17.39
C LEU A 398 -20.43 23.02 -16.44
N PRO A 399 -20.60 22.32 -15.29
CA PRO A 399 -21.66 22.61 -14.32
C PRO A 399 -21.62 24.04 -13.76
N TYR A 400 -20.43 24.62 -13.62
CA TYR A 400 -20.24 25.98 -13.15
C TYR A 400 -19.34 26.75 -14.11
N ARG A 401 -19.76 27.97 -14.47
CA ARG A 401 -19.00 28.85 -15.35
C ARG A 401 -18.74 30.20 -14.68
N GLY A 402 -17.47 30.58 -14.59
CA GLY A 402 -17.10 31.95 -14.28
C GLY A 402 -17.46 32.89 -15.44
N TRP A 403 -18.08 34.02 -15.14
CA TRP A 403 -18.39 35.07 -16.11
C TRP A 403 -17.10 35.83 -16.49
N CYS A 404 -17.02 36.31 -17.74
CA CYS A 404 -15.91 37.14 -18.24
C CYS A 404 -14.48 36.55 -18.10
N GLN A 405 -14.37 35.22 -18.05
CA GLN A 405 -13.10 34.48 -18.14
C GLN A 405 -12.47 34.61 -19.53
N PRO A 406 -11.15 34.81 -19.67
CA PRO A 406 -10.13 34.78 -18.60
C PRO A 406 -9.84 36.15 -17.94
N TYR A 407 -10.39 37.25 -18.46
CA TYR A 407 -10.01 38.61 -18.07
C TYR A 407 -10.30 38.94 -16.60
N LEU A 408 -11.42 38.44 -16.06
CA LEU A 408 -11.79 38.68 -14.67
C LEU A 408 -10.79 38.06 -13.68
N ASN A 409 -10.20 36.91 -14.01
CA ASN A 409 -9.18 36.27 -13.18
C ASN A 409 -7.84 37.00 -13.26
N CYS A 410 -7.47 37.48 -14.44
CA CYS A 410 -6.27 38.31 -14.61
C CYS A 410 -6.40 39.59 -13.78
N PHE A 411 -7.57 40.23 -13.80
CA PHE A 411 -7.86 41.39 -12.96
C PHE A 411 -7.76 41.04 -11.46
N GLY A 412 -8.39 39.96 -11.02
CA GLY A 412 -8.33 39.51 -9.62
C GLY A 412 -6.91 39.20 -9.15
N LEU A 413 -6.09 38.57 -9.99
CA LEU A 413 -4.69 38.28 -9.68
C LEU A 413 -3.87 39.57 -9.50
N VAL A 414 -4.01 40.52 -10.42
CA VAL A 414 -3.33 41.83 -10.34
C VAL A 414 -3.78 42.59 -9.10
N PHE A 415 -5.08 42.64 -8.85
CA PHE A 415 -5.67 43.38 -7.73
C PHE A 415 -5.23 42.82 -6.36
N VAL A 416 -5.27 41.49 -6.18
CA VAL A 416 -4.79 40.86 -4.93
C VAL A 416 -3.29 41.06 -4.75
N THR A 417 -2.51 41.00 -5.83
CA THR A 417 -1.06 41.26 -5.76
C THR A 417 -0.78 42.68 -5.27
N ILE A 418 -1.52 43.67 -5.78
CA ILE A 418 -1.42 45.05 -5.33
C ILE A 418 -1.78 45.18 -3.85
N ILE A 419 -2.88 44.56 -3.40
CA ILE A 419 -3.28 44.59 -1.98
C ILE A 419 -2.19 44.03 -1.08
N VAL A 420 -1.64 42.85 -1.41
CA VAL A 420 -0.62 42.19 -0.57
C VAL A 420 0.66 43.02 -0.51
N VAL A 421 1.08 43.61 -1.63
CA VAL A 421 2.28 44.48 -1.67
C VAL A 421 2.06 45.76 -0.85
N LEU A 422 0.89 46.38 -0.98
CA LEU A 422 0.54 47.58 -0.24
C LEU A 422 0.29 47.32 1.25
N GLN A 423 -0.16 46.12 1.64
CA GLN A 423 -0.48 45.80 3.04
C GLN A 423 0.74 45.79 3.96
N GLY A 424 1.91 45.39 3.45
CA GLY A 424 3.15 45.32 4.24
C GLY A 424 3.97 46.63 4.30
N TYR A 425 3.46 47.74 3.74
CA TYR A 425 4.28 48.96 3.51
C TYR A 425 4.85 49.56 4.80
N THR A 426 4.19 49.33 5.94
CA THR A 426 4.59 49.87 7.25
C THR A 426 5.95 49.35 7.71
N VAL A 427 6.40 48.20 7.20
CA VAL A 427 7.74 47.63 7.47
C VAL A 427 8.85 48.53 6.92
N PHE A 428 8.57 49.32 5.87
CA PHE A 428 9.53 50.24 5.28
C PHE A 428 9.53 51.63 5.91
N LEU A 429 8.68 51.88 6.92
CA LEU A 429 8.69 53.14 7.66
C LEU A 429 9.89 53.19 8.63
N PRO A 430 10.55 54.35 8.78
CA PRO A 430 11.70 54.49 9.66
C PRO A 430 11.35 54.10 11.10
N GLY A 431 12.04 53.09 11.66
CA GLY A 431 11.84 52.62 13.03
C GLY A 431 10.90 51.42 13.22
N SER A 432 10.24 50.94 12.15
CA SER A 432 9.27 49.83 12.20
C SER A 432 9.75 48.55 11.51
N TRP A 433 11.06 48.39 11.35
CA TRP A 433 11.64 47.22 10.67
C TRP A 433 11.51 45.96 11.53
N ASP A 434 10.70 45.01 11.07
CA ASP A 434 10.58 43.69 11.67
C ASP A 434 10.72 42.59 10.61
N ILE A 435 11.65 41.66 10.88
CA ILE A 435 12.01 40.57 9.98
C ILE A 435 10.83 39.61 9.81
N GLY A 436 10.10 39.30 10.89
CA GLY A 436 8.97 38.38 10.85
C GLY A 436 7.83 38.92 9.98
N THR A 437 7.51 40.19 10.14
CA THR A 437 6.47 40.90 9.40
C THR A 437 6.84 41.07 7.92
N PHE A 438 8.12 41.35 7.62
CA PHE A 438 8.63 41.40 6.25
C PHE A 438 8.39 40.07 5.50
N PHE A 439 8.83 38.94 6.08
CA PHE A 439 8.63 37.64 5.44
C PHE A 439 7.15 37.23 5.39
N THR A 440 6.34 37.60 6.40
CA THR A 440 4.90 37.31 6.40
C THR A 440 4.18 37.95 5.21
N TYR A 441 4.50 39.20 4.85
CA TYR A 441 3.84 39.89 3.73
C TYR A 441 4.51 39.68 2.36
N TYR A 442 5.84 39.51 2.30
CA TYR A 442 6.60 39.55 1.04
C TYR A 442 7.19 38.21 0.59
N THR A 443 6.95 37.11 1.30
CA THR A 443 7.38 35.74 0.88
C THR A 443 6.88 35.35 -0.51
N MET A 444 5.78 35.91 -0.99
CA MET A 444 5.29 35.70 -2.37
C MET A 444 6.30 36.13 -3.45
N LEU A 445 7.12 37.15 -3.19
CA LEU A 445 8.14 37.60 -4.14
C LEU A 445 9.31 36.61 -4.23
N LEU A 446 9.54 35.82 -3.17
CA LEU A 446 10.54 34.73 -3.17
C LEU A 446 10.13 33.57 -4.08
N TYR A 447 8.83 33.35 -4.29
CA TYR A 447 8.33 32.36 -5.26
C TYR A 447 8.70 32.76 -6.70
N ILE A 448 8.57 34.06 -7.03
CA ILE A 448 9.00 34.59 -8.33
C ILE A 448 10.51 34.41 -8.48
N GLY A 449 11.28 34.72 -7.43
CA GLY A 449 12.71 34.45 -7.37
C GLY A 449 13.05 32.98 -7.61
N TRP A 450 12.38 32.05 -6.92
CA TRP A 450 12.53 30.60 -7.12
C TRP A 450 12.27 30.22 -8.57
N LYS A 451 11.16 30.67 -9.16
CA LYS A 451 10.80 30.32 -10.54
C LYS A 451 11.82 30.82 -11.56
N VAL A 452 12.39 32.01 -11.34
CA VAL A 452 13.47 32.57 -12.19
C VAL A 452 14.76 31.77 -12.02
N ILE A 453 15.13 31.41 -10.78
CA ILE A 453 16.37 30.67 -10.48
C ILE A 453 16.31 29.21 -10.95
N LYS A 454 15.20 28.51 -10.68
CA LYS A 454 15.06 27.07 -10.96
C LYS A 454 14.43 26.75 -12.31
N ARG A 455 14.07 27.77 -13.11
CA ARG A 455 13.50 27.64 -14.48
C ARG A 455 12.49 26.49 -14.64
N THR A 456 11.63 26.29 -13.65
CA THR A 456 10.72 25.13 -13.64
C THR A 456 9.63 25.31 -14.70
N LYS A 457 9.42 24.27 -15.52
CA LYS A 457 8.51 24.30 -16.66
C LYS A 457 7.04 24.35 -16.19
N VAL A 458 6.20 24.99 -16.99
CA VAL A 458 4.75 25.05 -16.76
C VAL A 458 4.09 23.96 -17.60
N VAL A 459 3.19 23.18 -17.00
CA VAL A 459 2.48 22.08 -17.68
C VAL A 459 1.79 22.59 -18.94
N GLN A 460 2.05 21.92 -20.06
CA GLN A 460 1.48 22.32 -21.34
C GLN A 460 -0.03 22.06 -21.36
N PRO A 461 -0.86 23.00 -21.87
CA PRO A 461 -2.32 22.89 -21.78
C PRO A 461 -2.95 21.62 -22.39
N HIS A 462 -2.29 20.98 -23.35
CA HIS A 462 -2.78 19.75 -23.99
C HIS A 462 -2.46 18.46 -23.20
N LEU A 463 -1.51 18.52 -22.26
CA LEU A 463 -1.16 17.39 -21.38
C LEU A 463 -1.88 17.46 -20.02
N ALA A 464 -2.69 18.51 -19.80
CA ALA A 464 -3.43 18.68 -18.57
C ALA A 464 -4.57 17.65 -18.47
N ASP A 465 -4.58 16.85 -17.41
CA ASP A 465 -5.62 15.84 -17.18
C ASP A 465 -6.93 16.49 -16.71
N LEU A 466 -7.95 16.49 -17.58
CA LEU A 466 -9.28 17.03 -17.31
C LEU A 466 -10.32 15.94 -16.98
N VAL A 467 -9.93 14.66 -16.98
CA VAL A 467 -10.87 13.53 -17.02
C VAL A 467 -10.80 12.65 -15.78
N TRP A 468 -9.61 12.46 -15.18
CA TRP A 468 -9.35 11.44 -14.14
C TRP A 468 -10.49 11.15 -13.15
N ASP A 469 -11.01 12.17 -12.46
CA ASP A 469 -12.02 12.00 -11.40
C ASP A 469 -13.45 12.37 -11.83
N LYS A 470 -13.61 12.92 -13.05
CA LYS A 470 -14.90 13.38 -13.57
C LYS A 470 -15.96 12.26 -13.64
N PRO A 471 -15.64 11.03 -14.11
CA PRO A 471 -16.62 9.94 -14.20
C PRO A 471 -17.19 9.54 -12.84
N VAL A 472 -16.32 9.47 -11.81
CA VAL A 472 -16.69 9.09 -10.44
C VAL A 472 -17.61 10.15 -9.82
N ILE A 473 -17.27 11.43 -9.97
CA ILE A 473 -18.05 12.56 -9.44
C ILE A 473 -19.38 12.71 -10.20
N ASP A 474 -19.39 12.54 -11.52
CA ASP A 474 -20.62 12.62 -12.33
C ASP A 474 -21.55 11.43 -12.04
N ALA A 475 -21.03 10.24 -11.73
CA ALA A 475 -21.84 9.10 -11.27
C ALA A 475 -22.47 9.37 -9.89
N TYR A 476 -21.69 9.87 -8.93
CA TYR A 476 -22.17 10.26 -7.61
C TYR A 476 -23.23 11.38 -7.65
N LYS A 477 -23.08 12.37 -8.56
CA LYS A 477 -24.09 13.43 -8.72
C LYS A 477 -25.40 12.95 -9.34
N ARG A 478 -25.37 11.87 -10.13
CA ARG A 478 -26.58 11.25 -10.69
C ARG A 478 -27.30 10.35 -9.69
N SER A 479 -26.60 9.85 -8.67
CA SER A 479 -27.19 9.03 -7.59
C SER A 479 -27.82 9.85 -6.46
N ILE A 480 -27.75 11.19 -6.53
CA ILE A 480 -28.38 12.10 -5.57
C ILE A 480 -29.52 12.81 -6.30
N ASP A 481 -30.70 12.87 -5.70
CA ASP A 481 -31.81 13.66 -6.23
C ASP A 481 -31.35 15.10 -6.50
N PRO A 482 -31.67 15.70 -7.67
CA PRO A 482 -31.28 17.06 -7.95
C PRO A 482 -31.78 17.96 -6.82
N PRO A 483 -30.94 18.88 -6.28
CA PRO A 483 -31.39 19.80 -5.25
C PRO A 483 -32.61 20.55 -5.79
N LEU A 484 -33.65 20.64 -4.97
CA LEU A 484 -34.86 21.41 -5.30
C LEU A 484 -34.45 22.80 -5.82
N GLY A 485 -35.16 23.31 -6.81
CA GLY A 485 -34.93 24.68 -7.27
C GLY A 485 -35.04 25.63 -6.07
N HIS A 486 -34.31 26.76 -6.10
CA HIS A 486 -34.28 27.71 -4.97
C HIS A 486 -35.69 28.06 -4.44
N TRP A 487 -36.68 28.14 -5.34
CA TRP A 487 -38.08 28.40 -5.00
C TRP A 487 -38.86 27.17 -4.50
N GLU A 488 -38.52 25.97 -4.97
CA GLU A 488 -39.13 24.72 -4.49
C GLU A 488 -38.64 24.37 -3.10
N ASP A 489 -37.36 24.57 -2.80
CA ASP A 489 -36.78 24.34 -1.47
C ASP A 489 -37.37 25.28 -0.41
N ILE A 490 -37.57 26.56 -0.78
CA ILE A 490 -38.29 27.54 0.05
C ILE A 490 -39.74 27.09 0.28
N TRP A 491 -40.43 26.63 -0.76
CA TRP A 491 -41.83 26.22 -0.66
C TRP A 491 -42.03 24.97 0.20
N VAL A 492 -41.16 23.97 0.05
CA VAL A 492 -41.16 22.74 0.87
C VAL A 492 -40.86 23.07 2.33
N SER A 493 -39.88 23.92 2.60
CA SER A 493 -39.58 24.37 3.97
C SER A 493 -40.73 25.13 4.63
N VAL A 494 -41.45 25.97 3.87
CA VAL A 494 -42.63 26.70 4.38
C VAL A 494 -43.78 25.72 4.67
N LEU A 495 -44.05 24.78 3.77
CA LEU A 495 -45.10 23.76 3.95
C LEU A 495 -44.82 22.84 5.15
N ASP A 496 -43.58 22.42 5.33
CA ASP A 496 -43.19 21.60 6.48
C ASP A 496 -43.28 22.38 7.80
N THR A 497 -42.93 23.68 7.78
CA THR A 497 -43.11 24.55 8.94
C THR A 497 -44.59 24.71 9.30
N LEU A 498 -45.48 24.83 8.31
CA LEU A 498 -46.93 24.91 8.52
C LEU A 498 -47.52 23.59 9.03
N LYS A 499 -47.05 22.44 8.52
CA LYS A 499 -47.45 21.11 9.02
C LYS A 499 -47.02 20.89 10.47
N ILE A 500 -45.80 21.30 10.85
CA ILE A 500 -45.31 21.23 12.23
C ILE A 500 -46.17 22.11 13.16
N ARG A 501 -46.58 23.31 12.69
CA ARG A 501 -47.47 24.19 13.44
C ARG A 501 -48.87 23.60 13.62
N SER A 502 -49.44 23.02 12.57
CA SER A 502 -50.74 22.32 12.62
C SER A 502 -50.71 21.16 13.62
N LYS A 503 -49.64 20.34 13.59
CA LYS A 503 -49.48 19.19 14.50
C LYS A 503 -49.34 19.61 15.97
N LYS A 504 -48.65 20.72 16.25
CA LYS A 504 -48.57 21.31 17.61
C LYS A 504 -49.91 21.88 18.10
N LEU A 505 -50.75 22.38 17.21
CA LEU A 505 -52.08 22.88 17.55
C LEU A 505 -53.06 21.75 17.87
N THR A 506 -52.92 20.59 17.22
CA THR A 506 -53.75 19.40 17.51
C THR A 506 -53.29 18.64 18.75
N GLU A 507 -51.98 18.59 19.04
CA GLU A 507 -51.45 17.90 20.23
C GLU A 507 -51.51 18.77 21.51
N GLY A 508 -51.70 20.09 21.39
CA GLY A 508 -51.86 21.02 22.51
C GLY A 508 -53.30 21.24 22.99
N ALA A 509 -54.28 20.57 22.38
CA ALA A 509 -55.70 20.69 22.73
C ALA A 509 -56.22 19.58 23.67
N ASP A 510 -55.38 18.59 24.00
CA ASP A 510 -55.69 17.45 24.89
C ASP A 510 -54.87 17.46 26.20
N VAL A 511 -54.71 18.64 26.84
CA VAL A 511 -54.19 18.77 28.22
C VAL A 511 -55.06 19.70 29.04
#